data_AF-A0A382L5W0-F1
#
_entry.id   AF-A0A382L5W0-F1
#
_cell.length_a   1.000
_cell.length_b   1.000
_cell.length_c   1.000
_cell.angle_alpha   90.00
_cell.angle_beta   90.00
_cell.angle_gamma   90.00
#
_symmetry.space_group_name_H-M   'P 1'
#
loop_
_entity.id
_entity.type
_entity.pdbx_description
1 polymer ?
#
loop_
_entity_poly.entity_id
_entity_poly.type
_entity_poly.pdbx_seq_one_letter_code
_entity_poly.pdbx_strand_id
1 'polypeptide(L)'
;MNPIKIMLTTWGTTGDVRPFLALANRLKIAGHQVQVCASSVYGQQFEKIGVGFRPVGVPFEKDRFDQIMDRITNIQNPFKSALMIAKEGILNQAEQWYNDCLDAMTDCDIVVCHSADMPGQEAAIKKNLPWITVSYCPGFIKSIYTAPSPAPNLGRYGNYLMWKVVELMMYHQADPLFNAFFDSIGGKKRSLIGIKGMYSPQL
;
A
#
# COMPACT_ATOMS: atom_id res chain seq x y z
N MET A 1 -2.48 -21.44 -20.48
CA MET A 1 -2.42 -21.26 -19.01
C MET A 1 -3.83 -21.41 -18.48
N ASN A 2 -4.01 -22.06 -17.33
CA ASN A 2 -5.33 -22.09 -16.68
C ASN A 2 -5.62 -20.69 -16.11
N PRO A 3 -6.82 -20.13 -16.36
CA PRO A 3 -7.21 -18.85 -15.78
C PRO A 3 -7.22 -18.97 -14.25
N ILE A 4 -6.65 -17.98 -13.57
CA ILE A 4 -6.72 -17.84 -12.11
C ILE A 4 -7.43 -16.54 -11.77
N LYS A 5 -8.01 -16.48 -10.57
CA LYS A 5 -8.75 -15.35 -10.04
C LYS A 5 -7.82 -14.49 -9.20
N ILE A 6 -7.53 -13.28 -9.69
CA ILE A 6 -6.58 -12.36 -9.09
C ILE A 6 -7.34 -11.17 -8.54
N MET A 7 -7.21 -10.94 -7.23
CA MET A 7 -7.64 -9.71 -6.61
C MET A 7 -6.47 -8.73 -6.58
N LEU A 8 -6.65 -7.53 -7.10
CA LEU A 8 -5.67 -6.45 -6.94
C LEU A 8 -6.18 -5.48 -5.88
N THR A 9 -5.33 -5.06 -4.96
CA THR A 9 -5.68 -4.05 -3.96
C THR A 9 -4.71 -2.88 -4.07
N THR A 10 -5.23 -1.67 -4.28
CA THR A 10 -4.39 -0.47 -4.40
C THR A 10 -4.97 0.68 -3.61
N TRP A 11 -4.05 1.39 -2.94
CA TRP A 11 -4.33 2.56 -2.13
C TRP A 11 -3.50 3.73 -2.64
N GLY A 12 -4.13 4.91 -2.73
CA GLY A 12 -3.45 6.17 -3.04
C GLY A 12 -4.14 6.99 -4.13
N THR A 13 -3.32 7.77 -4.86
CA THR A 13 -3.79 8.72 -5.87
C THR A 13 -3.64 8.16 -7.29
N THR A 14 -3.79 9.00 -8.31
CA THR A 14 -3.59 8.62 -9.72
C THR A 14 -2.20 8.01 -9.96
N GLY A 15 -1.17 8.47 -9.24
CA GLY A 15 0.17 7.89 -9.32
C GLY A 15 0.21 6.42 -8.91
N ASP A 16 -0.66 6.04 -7.97
CA ASP A 16 -0.73 4.69 -7.41
C ASP A 16 -1.66 3.75 -8.17
N VAL A 17 -2.72 4.32 -8.75
CA VAL A 17 -3.74 3.55 -9.47
C VAL A 17 -3.31 3.22 -10.90
N ARG A 18 -2.56 4.10 -11.58
CA ARG A 18 -2.14 3.86 -12.98
C ARG A 18 -1.32 2.58 -13.18
N PRO A 19 -0.33 2.25 -12.33
CA PRO A 19 0.37 0.97 -12.40
C PRO A 19 -0.57 -0.23 -12.27
N PHE A 20 -1.56 -0.14 -11.37
CA PHE A 20 -2.55 -1.18 -11.15
C PHE A 20 -3.55 -1.31 -12.30
N LEU A 21 -3.93 -0.20 -12.95
CA LEU A 21 -4.73 -0.22 -14.16
C LEU A 21 -4.02 -0.95 -15.31
N ALA A 22 -2.73 -0.65 -15.49
CA ALA A 22 -1.89 -1.33 -16.48
C ALA A 22 -1.72 -2.82 -16.17
N LEU A 23 -1.46 -3.15 -14.89
CA LEU A 23 -1.33 -4.53 -14.43
C LEU A 23 -2.63 -5.31 -14.64
N ALA A 24 -3.77 -4.76 -14.22
CA ALA A 24 -5.08 -5.36 -14.38
C ALA A 24 -5.39 -5.68 -15.85
N ASN A 25 -5.13 -4.72 -16.75
CA ASN A 25 -5.33 -4.91 -18.17
C ASN A 25 -4.45 -6.03 -18.73
N ARG A 26 -3.16 -6.08 -18.34
CA ARG A 26 -2.23 -7.12 -18.83
C ARG A 26 -2.56 -8.51 -18.29
N LEU A 27 -2.96 -8.63 -17.02
CA LEU A 27 -3.42 -9.89 -16.44
C LEU A 27 -4.69 -10.39 -17.12
N LYS A 28 -5.63 -9.49 -17.42
CA LYS A 28 -6.85 -9.82 -18.18
C LYS A 28 -6.52 -10.31 -19.60
N ILE A 29 -5.64 -9.60 -20.32
CA ILE A 29 -5.19 -9.99 -21.67
C ILE A 29 -4.48 -11.36 -21.63
N ALA A 30 -3.77 -11.68 -20.55
CA ALA A 30 -3.15 -12.99 -20.35
C ALA A 30 -4.17 -14.12 -20.05
N GLY A 31 -5.46 -13.79 -19.91
CA GLY A 31 -6.55 -14.74 -19.72
C GLY A 31 -6.96 -14.96 -18.26
N HIS A 32 -6.46 -14.16 -17.30
CA HIS A 32 -6.85 -14.28 -15.89
C HIS A 32 -8.15 -13.52 -15.59
N GLN A 33 -8.87 -13.94 -14.55
CA GLN A 33 -10.03 -13.22 -14.02
C GLN A 33 -9.53 -12.19 -13.01
N VAL A 34 -9.77 -10.90 -13.24
CA VAL A 34 -9.22 -9.83 -12.41
C VAL A 34 -10.35 -9.03 -11.78
N GLN A 35 -10.25 -8.83 -10.47
CA GLN A 35 -11.05 -7.86 -9.71
C GLN A 35 -10.12 -6.89 -8.99
N VAL A 36 -10.60 -5.67 -8.74
CA VAL A 36 -9.81 -4.61 -8.11
C VAL A 36 -10.55 -3.99 -6.94
N CYS A 37 -9.89 -3.94 -5.79
CA CYS A 37 -10.25 -3.13 -4.64
C CYS A 37 -9.48 -1.80 -4.68
N ALA A 38 -10.20 -0.69 -4.82
CA ALA A 38 -9.63 0.66 -4.69
C ALA A 38 -10.72 1.68 -4.32
N SER A 39 -10.31 2.94 -4.09
CA SER A 39 -11.25 4.04 -3.89
C SER A 39 -12.23 4.16 -5.06
N SER A 40 -13.50 4.40 -4.75
CA SER A 40 -14.62 4.45 -5.71
C SER A 40 -14.41 5.43 -6.86
N VAL A 41 -13.61 6.49 -6.69
CA VAL A 41 -13.26 7.47 -7.74
C VAL A 41 -12.62 6.82 -8.96
N TYR A 42 -11.93 5.69 -8.78
CA TYR A 42 -11.22 5.01 -9.86
C TYR A 42 -12.03 3.90 -10.53
N GLY A 43 -13.24 3.60 -10.03
CA GLY A 43 -14.04 2.47 -10.51
C GLY A 43 -14.28 2.49 -12.02
N GLN A 44 -14.70 3.65 -12.54
CA GLN A 44 -14.95 3.81 -13.97
C GLN A 44 -13.73 3.52 -14.84
N GLN A 45 -12.50 3.74 -14.34
CA GLN A 45 -11.28 3.47 -15.11
C GLN A 45 -11.06 1.97 -15.29
N PHE A 46 -11.30 1.16 -14.24
CA PHE A 46 -11.18 -0.30 -14.30
C PHE A 46 -12.34 -0.94 -15.09
N GLU A 47 -13.56 -0.45 -14.91
CA GLU A 47 -14.73 -0.94 -15.64
C GLU A 47 -14.61 -0.71 -17.16
N LYS A 48 -14.06 0.45 -17.58
CA LYS A 48 -13.80 0.76 -18.99
C LYS A 48 -12.87 -0.24 -19.68
N ILE A 49 -11.94 -0.85 -18.94
CA ILE A 49 -11.07 -1.90 -19.46
C ILE A 49 -11.66 -3.30 -19.24
N GLY A 50 -12.92 -3.41 -18.82
CA GLY A 50 -13.62 -4.68 -18.60
C GLY A 50 -13.04 -5.51 -17.45
N VAL A 51 -12.53 -4.85 -16.41
CA VAL A 51 -12.04 -5.47 -15.18
C VAL A 51 -13.08 -5.27 -14.08
N GLY A 52 -13.32 -6.29 -13.26
CA GLY A 52 -14.27 -6.19 -12.15
C GLY A 52 -13.78 -5.20 -11.09
N PHE A 53 -14.69 -4.45 -10.49
CA PHE A 53 -14.37 -3.41 -9.52
C PHE A 53 -15.15 -3.60 -8.21
N ARG A 54 -14.45 -3.42 -7.09
CA ARG A 54 -14.99 -3.46 -5.73
C ARG A 54 -14.57 -2.16 -5.03
N PRO A 55 -15.48 -1.20 -4.83
CA PRO A 55 -15.13 0.00 -4.07
C PRO A 55 -14.81 -0.40 -2.63
N VAL A 56 -13.76 0.17 -2.06
CA VAL A 56 -13.36 -0.04 -0.67
C VAL A 56 -13.09 1.28 0.02
N GLY A 57 -13.29 1.29 1.34
CA GLY A 57 -13.16 2.47 2.17
C GLY A 57 -14.25 3.50 1.91
N VAL A 58 -14.02 4.72 2.39
CA VAL A 58 -15.00 5.80 2.26
C VAL A 58 -14.89 6.53 0.92
N PRO A 59 -16.00 7.14 0.45
CA PRO A 59 -15.98 8.02 -0.71
C PRO A 59 -14.93 9.11 -0.56
N PHE A 60 -14.27 9.43 -1.67
CA PHE A 60 -13.30 10.51 -1.71
C PHE A 60 -13.98 11.86 -1.51
N GLU A 61 -13.54 12.59 -0.49
CA GLU A 61 -13.96 13.95 -0.22
C GLU A 61 -12.86 14.92 -0.62
N LYS A 62 -13.12 15.72 -1.67
CA LYS A 62 -12.13 16.66 -2.21
C LYS A 62 -11.67 17.68 -1.18
N ASP A 63 -12.59 18.29 -0.45
CA ASP A 63 -12.24 19.34 0.53
C ASP A 63 -11.37 18.80 1.67
N ARG A 64 -11.66 17.57 2.12
CA ARG A 64 -10.85 16.88 3.11
C ARG A 64 -9.45 16.56 2.56
N PHE A 65 -9.39 16.06 1.33
CA PHE A 65 -8.13 15.78 0.66
C PHE A 65 -7.27 17.04 0.49
N ASP A 66 -7.86 18.13 0.01
CA ASP A 66 -7.18 19.41 -0.18
C ASP A 66 -6.62 19.93 1.16
N GLN A 67 -7.41 19.87 2.25
CA GLN A 67 -6.93 20.24 3.59
C GLN A 67 -5.76 19.38 4.08
N ILE A 68 -5.79 18.07 3.82
CA ILE A 68 -4.69 17.17 4.20
C ILE A 68 -3.44 17.50 3.38
N MET A 69 -3.59 17.74 2.07
CA MET A 69 -2.49 18.08 1.17
C MET A 69 -1.87 19.44 1.50
N ASP A 70 -2.67 20.43 1.87
CA ASP A 70 -2.17 21.73 2.33
C ASP A 70 -1.33 21.59 3.60
N ARG A 71 -1.78 20.76 4.56
CA ARG A 71 -0.98 20.48 5.76
C ARG A 71 0.33 19.77 5.41
N ILE A 72 0.28 18.77 4.53
CA ILE A 72 1.46 18.00 4.10
C ILE A 72 2.49 18.91 3.40
N THR A 73 2.03 19.81 2.52
CA THR A 73 2.89 20.72 1.76
C THR A 73 3.60 21.72 2.66
N ASN A 74 2.97 22.11 3.77
CA ASN A 74 3.55 23.00 4.77
C ASN A 74 4.57 22.30 5.70
N ILE A 75 4.67 20.97 5.67
CA ILE A 75 5.65 20.24 6.47
C ILE A 75 6.99 20.20 5.71
N GLN A 76 8.00 20.87 6.27
CA GLN A 76 9.36 20.88 5.72
C GLN A 76 10.10 19.54 5.87
N ASN A 77 9.72 18.72 6.85
CA ASN A 77 10.38 17.46 7.12
C ASN A 77 9.71 16.32 6.33
N PRO A 78 10.38 15.71 5.33
CA PRO A 78 9.80 14.71 4.45
C PRO A 78 9.30 13.46 5.20
N PHE A 79 9.96 13.10 6.31
CA PHE A 79 9.54 11.96 7.12
C PHE A 79 8.26 12.24 7.89
N LYS A 80 8.10 13.45 8.44
CA LYS A 80 6.83 13.86 9.07
C LYS A 80 5.69 13.91 8.06
N SER A 81 5.95 14.37 6.84
CA SER A 81 4.98 14.34 5.74
C SER A 81 4.53 12.91 5.42
N ALA A 82 5.48 11.97 5.32
CA ALA A 82 5.18 10.56 5.07
C ALA A 82 4.36 9.92 6.21
N LEU A 83 4.69 10.22 7.48
CA LEU A 83 3.90 9.77 8.64
C LEU A 83 2.49 10.35 8.63
N MET A 84 2.32 11.60 8.21
CA MET A 84 1.00 12.21 8.09
C MET A 84 0.16 11.54 6.99
N ILE A 85 0.77 11.21 5.84
CA ILE A 85 0.11 10.43 4.78
C ILE A 85 -0.30 9.05 5.30
N ALA A 86 0.59 8.37 6.03
CA ALA A 86 0.27 7.09 6.64
C ALA A 86 -0.91 7.19 7.61
N LYS A 87 -0.90 8.19 8.50
CA LYS A 87 -1.94 8.37 9.51
C LYS A 87 -3.30 8.79 8.91
N GLU A 88 -3.32 9.87 8.14
CA GLU A 88 -4.56 10.50 7.64
C GLU A 88 -5.07 9.86 6.34
N GLY A 89 -4.17 9.23 5.58
CA GLY A 89 -4.49 8.59 4.32
C GLY A 89 -4.72 7.09 4.44
N ILE A 90 -3.73 6.35 4.95
CA ILE A 90 -3.77 4.88 4.98
C ILE A 90 -4.58 4.37 6.18
N LEU A 91 -4.29 4.90 7.37
CA LEU A 91 -4.79 4.36 8.64
C LEU A 91 -6.15 4.93 9.04
N ASN A 92 -6.44 6.16 8.62
CA ASN A 92 -7.74 6.76 8.83
C ASN A 92 -8.81 5.96 8.07
N GLN A 93 -9.72 5.32 8.82
CA GLN A 93 -10.76 4.41 8.32
C GLN A 93 -10.20 3.13 7.66
N ALA A 94 -8.99 2.72 8.06
CA ALA A 94 -8.39 1.46 7.63
C ALA A 94 -9.24 0.22 7.96
N GLU A 95 -10.00 0.25 9.06
CA GLU A 95 -10.87 -0.86 9.44
C GLU A 95 -12.02 -1.07 8.44
N GLN A 96 -12.63 0.02 7.95
CA GLN A 96 -13.64 -0.06 6.88
C GLN A 96 -13.00 -0.64 5.60
N TRP A 97 -11.86 -0.10 5.19
CA TRP A 97 -11.15 -0.58 4.00
C TRP A 97 -10.79 -2.07 4.12
N TYR A 98 -10.34 -2.51 5.30
CA TYR A 98 -10.04 -3.90 5.60
C TYR A 98 -11.28 -4.78 5.50
N ASN A 99 -12.40 -4.38 6.11
CA ASN A 99 -13.65 -5.14 6.06
C ASN A 99 -14.19 -5.24 4.61
N ASP A 100 -14.16 -4.15 3.84
CA ASP A 100 -14.57 -4.18 2.44
C ASP A 100 -13.66 -5.10 1.60
N CYS A 101 -12.35 -5.11 1.87
CA CYS A 101 -11.42 -6.04 1.25
C CYS A 101 -11.71 -7.49 1.65
N LEU A 102 -12.00 -7.77 2.92
CA LEU A 102 -12.38 -9.11 3.39
C LEU A 102 -13.63 -9.63 2.68
N ASP A 103 -14.63 -8.78 2.49
CA ASP A 103 -15.89 -9.14 1.82
C ASP A 103 -15.68 -9.32 0.31
N ALA A 104 -14.80 -8.54 -0.30
CA ALA A 104 -14.42 -8.70 -1.70
C ALA A 104 -13.63 -10.00 -1.95
N MET A 105 -12.81 -10.45 -0.98
CA MET A 105 -11.98 -11.66 -1.06
C MET A 105 -12.77 -12.93 -0.71
N THR A 106 -13.76 -13.26 -1.54
CA THR A 106 -14.62 -14.45 -1.38
C THR A 106 -14.34 -15.56 -2.39
N ASP A 107 -13.68 -15.26 -3.51
CA ASP A 107 -13.41 -16.22 -4.59
C ASP A 107 -12.19 -15.78 -5.42
N CYS A 108 -11.02 -15.72 -4.79
CA CYS A 108 -9.76 -15.40 -5.47
C CYS A 108 -8.66 -16.40 -5.10
N ASP A 109 -7.82 -16.73 -6.06
CA ASP A 109 -6.70 -17.67 -5.91
C ASP A 109 -5.46 -16.97 -5.33
N ILE A 110 -5.30 -15.68 -5.61
CA ILE A 110 -4.16 -14.86 -5.18
C ILE A 110 -4.54 -13.38 -5.09
N VAL A 111 -3.89 -12.67 -4.16
CA VAL A 111 -4.02 -11.21 -4.02
C VAL A 111 -2.72 -10.51 -4.40
N VAL A 112 -2.80 -9.42 -5.16
CA VAL A 112 -1.65 -8.55 -5.42
C VAL A 112 -1.92 -7.20 -4.77
N CYS A 113 -1.14 -6.87 -3.75
CA CYS A 113 -1.32 -5.69 -2.94
C CYS A 113 -0.30 -4.60 -3.31
N HIS A 114 -0.77 -3.36 -3.34
CA HIS A 114 0.14 -2.22 -3.28
C HIS A 114 0.92 -2.23 -1.97
N SER A 115 2.21 -1.85 -2.00
CA SER A 115 3.07 -1.90 -0.82
C SER A 115 2.57 -1.03 0.34
N ALA A 116 1.84 0.07 0.06
CA ALA A 116 1.26 0.90 1.11
C ALA A 116 -0.15 0.46 1.56
N ASP A 117 -0.79 -0.48 0.85
CA ASP A 117 -2.16 -0.92 1.16
C ASP A 117 -2.19 -1.96 2.28
N MET A 118 -1.90 -1.52 3.51
CA MET A 118 -1.89 -2.37 4.70
C MET A 118 -3.23 -3.06 4.98
N PRO A 119 -4.39 -2.39 4.87
CA PRO A 119 -5.67 -3.04 5.09
C PRO A 119 -5.94 -4.18 4.10
N GLY A 120 -5.62 -3.99 2.81
CA GLY A 120 -5.73 -5.05 1.80
C GLY A 120 -4.81 -6.24 2.09
N GLN A 121 -3.58 -5.99 2.54
CA GLN A 121 -2.64 -7.05 2.94
C GLN A 121 -3.15 -7.86 4.13
N GLU A 122 -3.65 -7.20 5.19
CA GLU A 122 -4.19 -7.89 6.36
C GLU A 122 -5.45 -8.69 6.03
N ALA A 123 -6.29 -8.21 5.10
CA ALA A 123 -7.45 -8.96 4.62
C ALA A 123 -7.03 -10.27 3.93
N ALA A 124 -6.00 -10.22 3.07
CA ALA A 124 -5.44 -11.41 2.43
C ALA A 124 -4.85 -12.40 3.46
N ILE A 125 -4.11 -11.89 4.45
CA ILE A 125 -3.55 -12.69 5.55
C ILE A 125 -4.67 -13.37 6.35
N LYS A 126 -5.73 -12.63 6.71
CA LYS A 126 -6.86 -13.16 7.48
C LYS A 126 -7.60 -14.27 6.74
N LYS A 127 -7.74 -14.13 5.41
CA LYS A 127 -8.35 -15.13 4.53
C LYS A 127 -7.42 -16.29 4.19
N ASN A 128 -6.18 -16.27 4.68
CA ASN A 128 -5.14 -17.26 4.37
C ASN A 128 -4.89 -17.41 2.86
N LEU A 129 -4.96 -16.29 2.13
CA LEU A 129 -4.70 -16.23 0.70
C LEU A 129 -3.22 -15.96 0.43
N PRO A 130 -2.62 -16.59 -0.60
CA PRO A 130 -1.30 -16.18 -1.05
C PRO A 130 -1.37 -14.74 -1.55
N TRP A 131 -0.34 -13.94 -1.27
CA TRP A 131 -0.31 -12.55 -1.70
C TRP A 131 1.07 -12.10 -2.13
N ILE A 132 1.10 -11.18 -3.10
CA ILE A 132 2.32 -10.59 -3.67
C ILE A 132 2.26 -9.08 -3.47
N THR A 133 3.41 -8.46 -3.20
CA THR A 133 3.50 -7.00 -3.13
C THR A 133 3.99 -6.41 -4.44
N VAL A 134 3.33 -5.34 -4.88
CA VAL A 134 3.81 -4.46 -5.94
C VAL A 134 4.27 -3.15 -5.32
N SER A 135 5.52 -2.78 -5.59
CA SER A 135 6.09 -1.50 -5.21
C SER A 135 6.82 -0.89 -6.40
N TYR A 136 6.49 0.36 -6.70
CA TYR A 136 7.13 1.17 -7.74
C TYR A 136 7.84 2.39 -7.16
N CYS A 137 7.88 2.52 -5.82
CA CYS A 137 8.65 3.55 -5.14
C CYS A 137 9.98 2.97 -4.65
N PRO A 138 11.09 3.17 -5.39
CA PRO A 138 12.40 2.64 -4.99
C PRO A 138 12.92 3.29 -3.70
N GLY A 139 12.37 4.42 -3.27
CA GLY A 139 12.77 5.13 -2.04
C GLY A 139 12.56 4.32 -0.77
N PHE A 140 11.75 3.25 -0.79
CA PHE A 140 11.55 2.34 0.34
C PHE A 140 12.45 1.09 0.29
N ILE A 141 13.22 0.92 -0.80
CA ILE A 141 14.12 -0.21 -0.96
C ILE A 141 15.48 0.13 -0.36
N LYS A 142 15.79 -0.53 0.76
CA LYS A 142 17.09 -0.38 1.42
C LYS A 142 18.21 -0.88 0.51
N SER A 143 19.23 -0.04 0.32
CA SER A 143 20.43 -0.39 -0.44
C SER A 143 21.66 0.33 0.10
N ILE A 144 22.79 -0.36 0.19
CA ILE A 144 24.06 0.29 0.56
C ILE A 144 24.61 1.17 -0.57
N TYR A 145 24.12 1.01 -1.79
CA TYR A 145 24.58 1.75 -2.97
C TYR A 145 23.87 3.10 -3.14
N THR A 146 22.70 3.26 -2.50
CA THR A 146 21.87 4.47 -2.59
C THR A 146 21.45 4.93 -1.20
N ALA A 147 21.63 6.22 -0.91
CA ALA A 147 21.13 6.80 0.34
C ALA A 147 19.59 6.78 0.41
N PRO A 148 19.00 6.73 1.61
CA PRO A 148 17.56 6.93 1.77
C PRO A 148 17.17 8.34 1.30
N SER A 149 16.14 8.42 0.45
CA SER A 149 15.65 9.72 -0.05
C SER A 149 15.10 10.59 1.09
N PRO A 150 15.34 11.91 1.10
CA PRO A 150 16.05 12.72 0.11
C PRO A 150 17.53 12.98 0.47
N ALA A 151 18.14 12.16 1.30
CA ALA A 151 19.46 12.43 1.85
C ALA A 151 20.58 12.16 0.82
N PRO A 152 21.74 12.86 0.93
CA PRO A 152 22.83 12.74 -0.04
C PRO A 152 23.51 11.36 0.05
N ASN A 153 24.04 10.89 -1.09
CA ASN A 153 24.81 9.64 -1.14
C ASN A 153 26.19 9.84 -0.50
N LEU A 154 26.45 9.17 0.63
CA LEU A 154 27.70 9.29 1.40
C LEU A 154 28.63 8.07 1.20
N GLY A 155 28.43 7.31 0.12
CA GLY A 155 29.13 6.05 -0.13
C GLY A 155 28.60 4.88 0.72
N ARG A 156 29.15 3.68 0.51
CA ARG A 156 28.55 2.43 1.03
C ARG A 156 28.34 2.43 2.55
N TYR A 157 29.36 2.83 3.31
CA TYR A 157 29.29 2.85 4.78
C TYR A 157 28.40 3.97 5.31
N GLY A 158 28.47 5.17 4.71
CA GLY A 158 27.60 6.29 5.07
C GLY A 158 26.13 5.96 4.83
N ASN A 159 25.80 5.42 3.65
CA ASN A 159 24.44 4.99 3.31
C ASN A 159 23.95 3.89 4.27
N TYR A 160 24.81 2.92 4.62
CA TYR A 160 24.46 1.88 5.59
C TYR A 160 24.03 2.49 6.94
N LEU A 161 24.82 3.43 7.48
CA LEU A 161 24.48 4.12 8.73
C LEU A 161 23.18 4.93 8.60
N MET A 162 22.99 5.63 7.49
CA MET A 162 21.75 6.39 7.24
C MET A 162 20.53 5.48 7.19
N TRP A 163 20.62 4.32 6.53
CA TRP A 163 19.55 3.33 6.55
C TRP A 163 19.28 2.77 7.94
N LYS A 164 20.30 2.60 8.79
CA LYS A 164 20.09 2.24 10.20
C LYS A 164 19.33 3.30 10.99
N VAL A 165 19.63 4.58 10.74
CA VAL A 165 18.87 5.69 11.33
C VAL A 165 17.42 5.66 10.87
N VAL A 166 17.16 5.46 9.56
CA VAL A 166 15.80 5.35 9.03
C VAL A 166 15.06 4.14 9.60
N GLU A 167 15.71 2.97 9.71
CA GLU A 167 15.13 1.78 10.35
C GLU A 167 14.68 2.09 11.80
N LEU A 168 15.53 2.77 12.57
CA LEU A 168 15.21 3.15 13.95
C LEU A 168 14.04 4.15 13.99
N MET A 169 13.99 5.12 13.09
CA MET A 169 12.88 6.07 12.99
C MET A 169 11.57 5.38 12.63
N MET A 170 11.57 4.45 11.67
CA MET A 170 10.39 3.65 11.30
C MET A 170 9.90 2.83 12.48
N TYR A 171 10.82 2.16 13.18
CA TYR A 171 10.49 1.35 14.34
C TYR A 171 9.80 2.15 15.46
N HIS A 172 10.27 3.37 15.73
CA HIS A 172 9.72 4.16 16.84
C HIS A 172 8.49 5.00 16.46
N GLN A 173 8.31 5.36 15.19
CA GLN A 173 7.26 6.31 14.79
C GLN A 173 6.22 5.73 13.84
N ALA A 174 6.63 4.92 12.87
CA ALA A 174 5.69 4.31 11.92
C ALA A 174 5.04 3.05 12.50
N ASP A 175 5.86 2.12 13.03
CA ASP A 175 5.38 0.82 13.51
C ASP A 175 4.25 0.95 14.56
N PRO A 176 4.30 1.85 15.56
CA PRO A 176 3.20 1.97 16.53
C PRO A 176 1.86 2.37 15.90
N LEU A 177 1.88 3.22 14.86
CA LEU A 177 0.65 3.68 14.18
C LEU A 177 -0.03 2.51 13.46
N PHE A 178 0.74 1.75 12.68
CA PHE A 178 0.20 0.61 11.94
C PHE A 178 -0.12 -0.57 12.87
N ASN A 179 0.70 -0.82 13.89
CA ASN A 179 0.43 -1.90 14.85
C ASN A 179 -0.80 -1.61 15.71
N ALA A 180 -1.15 -0.35 15.97
CA ALA A 180 -2.43 -0.02 16.60
C ALA A 180 -3.62 -0.44 15.73
N PHE A 181 -3.53 -0.26 14.41
CA PHE A 181 -4.52 -0.78 13.46
C PHE A 181 -4.51 -2.31 13.41
N PHE A 182 -3.34 -2.95 13.35
CA PHE A 182 -3.28 -4.43 13.35
C PHE A 182 -3.87 -5.01 14.64
N ASP A 183 -3.62 -4.39 15.79
CA ASP A 183 -4.22 -4.79 17.06
C ASP A 183 -5.76 -4.65 17.02
N SER A 184 -6.30 -3.59 16.42
CA SER A 184 -7.75 -3.37 16.34
C SER A 184 -8.50 -4.42 15.51
N ILE A 185 -7.83 -5.00 14.51
CA ILE A 185 -8.39 -6.08 13.67
C ILE A 185 -7.99 -7.49 14.12
N GLY A 186 -7.26 -7.61 15.25
CA GLY A 186 -6.74 -8.89 15.75
C GLY A 186 -5.64 -9.51 14.87
N GLY A 187 -4.91 -8.68 14.12
CA GLY A 187 -3.77 -9.04 13.28
C GLY A 187 -2.47 -9.22 14.08
N LYS A 188 -1.39 -9.58 13.38
CA LYS A 188 -0.06 -9.72 13.99
C LYS A 188 0.75 -8.44 13.80
N LYS A 189 1.46 -8.02 14.84
CA LYS A 189 2.37 -6.87 14.75
C LYS A 189 3.48 -7.10 13.74
N ARG A 190 3.79 -6.06 12.96
CA ARG A 190 4.90 -6.02 12.01
C ARG A 190 5.93 -5.00 12.46
N SER A 191 7.16 -5.16 11.94
CA SER A 191 8.27 -4.25 12.24
C SER A 191 8.91 -3.71 10.98
N LEU A 192 9.44 -2.48 11.08
CA LEU A 192 10.04 -1.72 9.99
C LEU A 192 9.07 -1.56 8.81
N ILE A 193 7.85 -1.15 9.11
CA ILE A 193 6.86 -0.73 8.13
C ILE A 193 7.37 0.57 7.50
N GLY A 194 7.38 0.64 6.17
CA GLY A 194 8.18 1.63 5.43
C GLY A 194 9.43 1.02 4.78
N ILE A 195 9.86 -0.17 5.22
CA ILE A 195 11.03 -0.89 4.69
C ILE A 195 10.66 -2.36 4.46
N LYS A 196 10.92 -3.28 5.40
CA LYS A 196 10.68 -4.72 5.18
C LYS A 196 9.24 -5.13 5.49
N GLY A 197 8.60 -4.46 6.45
CA GLY A 197 7.32 -4.90 7.02
C GLY A 197 6.12 -4.76 6.09
N MET A 198 6.30 -4.13 4.92
CA MET A 198 5.25 -3.89 3.93
C MET A 198 5.23 -4.92 2.78
N TYR A 199 6.26 -5.75 2.70
CA TYR A 199 6.43 -6.71 1.61
C TYR A 199 5.92 -8.09 2.03
N SER A 200 5.34 -8.81 1.06
CA SER A 200 4.93 -10.19 1.24
C SER A 200 6.12 -11.04 1.68
N PRO A 201 5.94 -11.93 2.68
CA PRO A 201 6.96 -12.89 3.04
C PRO A 201 7.12 -14.00 1.99
N GLN A 202 6.18 -14.09 1.02
CA GLN A 202 6.11 -15.11 0.00
C GLN A 202 6.69 -14.57 -1.31
N LEU A 203 8.02 -14.38 -1.35
CA LEU A 203 8.82 -14.19 -2.58
C LEU A 203 10.20 -14.81 -2.38
#